data_AF-A0AA94WPI5-F1
#
_entry.id   AF-A0AA94WPI5-F1
#
_cell.length_a   1.000
_cell.length_b   1.000
_cell.length_c   1.000
_cell.angle_alpha   90.00
_cell.angle_beta   90.00
_cell.angle_gamma   90.00
#
_symmetry.space_group_name_H-M   'P 1'
#
loop_
_entity.id
_entity.type
_entity.pdbx_description
1 polymer ?
#
loop_
_entity_poly.entity_id
_entity_poly.type
_entity_poly.pdbx_seq_one_letter_code
_entity_poly.pdbx_strand_id
1 'polypeptide(L)'
;MYRIPDSVSVQKVLDLFIDMCNKELPGLLVGLYLHGSISIDGYLEGKSDIDFVAVTSRKLTNEDAAILKDIHLSLAETCKKPQLDGIYVQSSNLAAEGYFYNDGSFGKEVHNIPVTWWLLKNKRVTILGQPVGELSLNVTTEDLTNYVRKNMNEYWAKRVSVMEKRKEELIDYPVQQVEKEMEWTVLGLLRQLYTLRERDITSKLAAGDYGLRELEPKWHDLIQEAVNIRKGNPERNFTTNEERVNTTIQFAKELIRSCINSEVKLENYLPKHLEKLIDYKLTESQLEFTSHPKDALLVCETDKGRHPIVILEKGQIAGFFVLYQGEELTKYTDNPNAILLRAYSISVPFQGKGVAGKSLDLLPDYVERNFPYVDEVVLAVNQRNEAAQRVYLRSGFKDSGKRVMGRMGEQYVYQLKVNEEIKV
;
A
#
# COMPACT_ATOMS: atom_id res chain seq x y z
N MET A 1 -18.55 -3.71 -22.33
CA MET A 1 -19.76 -4.42 -21.86
C MET A 1 -19.27 -5.74 -21.30
N TYR A 2 -18.98 -5.79 -19.99
CA TYR A 2 -18.43 -6.99 -19.36
C TYR A 2 -19.51 -8.07 -19.30
N ARG A 3 -19.24 -9.23 -19.92
CA ARG A 3 -20.18 -10.35 -20.01
C ARG A 3 -20.18 -11.12 -18.69
N ILE A 4 -21.35 -11.58 -18.28
CA ILE A 4 -21.47 -12.66 -17.30
C ILE A 4 -20.58 -13.80 -17.79
N PRO A 5 -19.74 -14.44 -16.96
CA PRO A 5 -18.91 -15.55 -17.41
C PRO A 5 -19.79 -16.61 -18.07
N ASP A 6 -19.42 -17.08 -19.26
CA ASP A 6 -20.08 -18.23 -19.93
C ASP A 6 -19.85 -19.57 -19.16
N SER A 7 -19.43 -19.49 -17.89
CA SER A 7 -19.25 -20.65 -17.01
C SER A 7 -20.59 -21.09 -16.43
N VAL A 8 -20.98 -22.31 -16.79
CA VAL A 8 -22.18 -22.99 -16.27
C VAL A 8 -22.16 -23.10 -14.74
N SER A 9 -20.98 -23.27 -14.12
CA SER A 9 -20.87 -23.35 -12.66
C SER A 9 -21.11 -22.00 -12.00
N VAL A 10 -20.58 -20.92 -12.57
CA VAL A 10 -20.82 -19.55 -12.09
C VAL A 10 -22.31 -19.22 -12.18
N GLN A 11 -22.92 -19.45 -13.33
CA GLN A 11 -24.35 -19.18 -13.52
C GLN A 11 -25.20 -19.97 -12.51
N LYS A 12 -24.90 -21.27 -12.33
CA LYS A 12 -25.60 -22.11 -11.36
C LYS A 12 -25.51 -21.57 -9.93
N VAL A 13 -24.34 -21.14 -9.48
CA VAL A 13 -24.17 -20.58 -8.11
C VAL A 13 -24.98 -19.29 -7.96
N LEU A 14 -24.92 -18.40 -8.95
CA LEU A 14 -25.65 -17.13 -8.93
C LEU A 14 -27.16 -17.33 -8.94
N ASP A 15 -27.68 -18.22 -9.79
CA ASP A 15 -29.11 -18.51 -9.88
C ASP A 15 -29.63 -19.08 -8.56
N LEU A 16 -28.94 -20.08 -8.00
CA LEU A 16 -29.31 -20.66 -6.71
C LEU A 16 -29.26 -19.62 -5.58
N PHE A 17 -28.23 -18.78 -5.54
CA PHE A 17 -28.11 -17.71 -4.54
C PHE A 17 -29.28 -16.73 -4.61
N ILE A 18 -29.60 -16.27 -5.81
CA ILE A 18 -30.70 -15.33 -6.07
C ILE A 18 -32.04 -15.96 -5.69
N ASP A 19 -32.29 -17.21 -6.10
CA ASP A 19 -33.53 -17.93 -5.80
C ASP A 19 -33.72 -18.12 -4.30
N MET A 20 -32.67 -18.54 -3.58
CA MET A 20 -32.71 -18.69 -2.13
C MET A 20 -32.93 -17.35 -1.42
N CYS A 21 -32.26 -16.28 -1.86
CA CYS A 21 -32.47 -14.94 -1.32
C CYS A 21 -33.91 -14.45 -1.56
N ASN A 22 -34.46 -14.65 -2.75
CA ASN A 22 -35.84 -14.25 -3.07
C ASN A 22 -36.88 -15.04 -2.26
N LYS A 23 -36.59 -16.31 -1.97
CA LYS A 23 -37.47 -17.18 -1.19
C LYS A 23 -37.43 -16.87 0.31
N GLU A 24 -36.24 -16.79 0.88
CA GLU A 24 -36.07 -16.68 2.34
C GLU A 24 -36.05 -15.22 2.84
N LEU A 25 -35.65 -14.27 1.98
CA LEU A 25 -35.51 -12.85 2.30
C LEU A 25 -36.10 -11.96 1.18
N PRO A 26 -37.41 -12.09 0.88
CA PRO A 26 -38.03 -11.43 -0.26
C PRO A 26 -37.85 -9.90 -0.22
N GLY A 27 -37.36 -9.34 -1.33
CA GLY A 27 -37.14 -7.89 -1.48
C GLY A 27 -35.91 -7.34 -0.73
N LEU A 28 -35.10 -8.20 -0.09
CA LEU A 28 -33.87 -7.76 0.57
C LEU A 28 -32.78 -7.40 -0.44
N LEU A 29 -32.49 -8.29 -1.39
CA LEU A 29 -31.44 -8.12 -2.38
C LEU A 29 -31.91 -7.18 -3.50
N VAL A 30 -31.33 -5.98 -3.59
CA VAL A 30 -31.69 -4.97 -4.61
C VAL A 30 -30.57 -4.68 -5.60
N GLY A 31 -29.36 -5.17 -5.32
CA GLY A 31 -28.26 -5.15 -6.27
C GLY A 31 -27.29 -6.30 -6.01
N LEU A 32 -26.73 -6.85 -7.08
CA LEU A 32 -25.71 -7.88 -7.04
C LEU A 32 -24.70 -7.60 -8.13
N TYR A 33 -23.46 -7.32 -7.72
CA TYR A 33 -22.38 -6.93 -8.60
C TYR A 33 -21.19 -7.86 -8.38
N LEU A 34 -20.59 -8.34 -9.46
CA LEU A 34 -19.39 -9.16 -9.39
C LEU A 34 -18.15 -8.32 -9.64
N HIS A 35 -17.09 -8.66 -8.92
CA HIS A 35 -15.77 -8.10 -9.11
C HIS A 35 -14.71 -9.20 -9.16
N GLY A 36 -13.47 -8.87 -8.80
CA GLY A 36 -12.38 -9.83 -8.70
C GLY A 36 -12.07 -10.52 -10.03
N SER A 37 -11.79 -11.82 -9.98
CA SER A 37 -11.27 -12.56 -11.14
C SER A 37 -12.19 -12.50 -12.38
N ILE A 38 -13.51 -12.51 -12.17
CA ILE A 38 -14.53 -12.38 -13.21
C ILE A 38 -14.45 -11.03 -13.92
N SER A 39 -14.30 -9.94 -13.17
CA SER A 39 -14.30 -8.58 -13.72
C SER A 39 -13.06 -8.21 -14.55
N ILE A 40 -12.01 -9.02 -14.49
CA ILE A 40 -10.71 -8.76 -15.11
C ILE A 40 -10.29 -9.88 -16.06
N ASP A 41 -11.26 -10.62 -16.60
CA ASP A 41 -11.08 -11.75 -17.53
C ASP A 41 -10.06 -12.79 -17.02
N GLY A 42 -10.06 -13.00 -15.69
CA GLY A 42 -9.10 -13.83 -14.97
C GLY A 42 -9.73 -15.03 -14.25
N TYR A 43 -11.03 -15.26 -14.43
CA TYR A 43 -11.73 -16.40 -13.84
C TYR A 43 -11.23 -17.70 -14.46
N LEU A 44 -10.81 -18.63 -13.60
CA LEU A 44 -10.40 -19.98 -13.95
C LEU A 44 -11.25 -21.00 -13.20
N GLU A 45 -11.91 -21.87 -13.96
CA GLU A 45 -12.79 -22.92 -13.45
C GLU A 45 -12.07 -23.81 -12.42
N GLY A 46 -12.73 -24.10 -11.30
CA GLY A 46 -12.18 -24.90 -10.20
C GLY A 46 -11.07 -24.23 -9.36
N LYS A 47 -10.55 -23.06 -9.80
CA LYS A 47 -9.45 -22.33 -9.13
C LYS A 47 -9.83 -20.95 -8.62
N SER A 48 -10.94 -20.39 -9.07
CA SER A 48 -11.38 -19.05 -8.72
C SER A 48 -12.69 -19.13 -7.95
N ASP A 49 -12.84 -18.19 -7.03
CA ASP A 49 -14.05 -17.79 -6.34
C ASP A 49 -14.89 -16.86 -7.23
N ILE A 50 -16.14 -16.66 -6.83
CA ILE A 50 -17.02 -15.60 -7.30
C ILE A 50 -17.01 -14.51 -6.25
N ASP A 51 -16.36 -13.39 -6.56
CA ASP A 51 -16.36 -12.21 -5.70
C ASP A 51 -17.59 -11.33 -5.95
N PHE A 52 -18.37 -11.02 -4.91
CA PHE A 52 -19.58 -10.20 -5.03
C PHE A 52 -19.66 -9.02 -4.04
N VAL A 53 -20.43 -8.01 -4.45
CA VAL A 53 -21.01 -7.00 -3.56
C VAL A 53 -22.52 -7.02 -3.73
N ALA A 54 -23.23 -7.31 -2.65
CA ALA A 54 -24.68 -7.29 -2.57
C ALA A 54 -25.16 -5.99 -1.93
N VAL A 55 -26.06 -5.28 -2.60
CA VAL A 55 -26.74 -4.11 -2.05
C VAL A 55 -28.09 -4.53 -1.51
N THR A 56 -28.35 -4.21 -0.24
CA THR A 56 -29.58 -4.56 0.46
C THR A 56 -30.54 -3.37 0.56
N SER A 57 -31.85 -3.63 0.48
CA SER A 57 -32.90 -2.61 0.59
C SER A 57 -32.97 -1.96 1.98
N ARG A 58 -32.50 -2.67 3.01
CA ARG A 58 -32.48 -2.25 4.41
C ARG A 58 -31.22 -2.79 5.10
N LYS A 59 -30.95 -2.28 6.31
CA LYS A 59 -29.88 -2.81 7.15
C LYS A 59 -30.24 -4.23 7.58
N LEU A 60 -29.26 -5.13 7.55
CA LEU A 60 -29.41 -6.51 7.97
C LEU A 60 -29.61 -6.61 9.49
N THR A 61 -30.63 -7.36 9.90
CA THR A 61 -30.80 -7.81 11.29
C THR A 61 -29.94 -9.04 11.55
N ASN A 62 -29.86 -9.49 12.80
CA ASN A 62 -29.15 -10.73 13.13
C ASN A 62 -29.84 -11.96 12.53
N GLU A 63 -31.17 -11.93 12.38
CA GLU A 63 -31.96 -12.97 11.74
C GLU A 63 -31.68 -13.03 10.24
N ASP A 64 -31.65 -11.88 9.55
CA ASP A 64 -31.27 -11.85 8.13
C ASP A 64 -29.87 -12.42 7.92
N ALA A 65 -28.94 -12.05 8.78
CA ALA A 65 -27.56 -12.52 8.75
C ALA A 65 -27.46 -14.04 8.99
N ALA A 66 -28.25 -14.60 9.89
CA ALA A 66 -28.31 -16.05 10.10
C ALA A 66 -28.82 -16.76 8.84
N ILE A 67 -29.88 -16.25 8.22
CA ILE A 67 -30.42 -16.81 6.97
C ILE A 67 -29.40 -16.71 5.83
N LEU A 68 -28.74 -15.57 5.65
CA LEU A 68 -27.70 -15.40 4.61
C LEU A 68 -26.50 -16.32 4.84
N LYS A 69 -26.13 -16.57 6.10
CA LYS A 69 -25.12 -17.56 6.45
C LYS A 69 -25.55 -18.97 6.04
N ASP A 70 -26.79 -19.36 6.33
CA ASP A 70 -27.32 -20.67 5.98
C ASP A 70 -27.41 -20.87 4.45
N ILE A 71 -27.77 -19.81 3.72
CA ILE A 71 -27.73 -19.80 2.23
C ILE A 71 -26.31 -20.09 1.75
N HIS A 72 -25.30 -19.39 2.27
CA HIS A 72 -23.90 -19.59 1.87
C HIS A 72 -23.39 -21.00 2.20
N LEU A 73 -23.75 -21.54 3.36
CA LEU A 73 -23.40 -22.92 3.74
C LEU A 73 -24.04 -23.94 2.78
N SER A 74 -25.31 -23.75 2.42
CA SER A 74 -26.02 -24.60 1.47
C SER A 74 -25.40 -24.53 0.07
N LEU A 75 -25.00 -23.34 -0.39
CA LEU A 75 -24.30 -23.17 -1.66
C LEU A 75 -22.94 -23.87 -1.65
N ALA A 76 -22.17 -23.73 -0.57
CA ALA A 76 -20.88 -24.39 -0.42
C ALA A 76 -21.00 -25.92 -0.45
N GLU A 77 -22.04 -26.48 0.18
CA GLU A 77 -22.32 -27.92 0.14
C GLU A 77 -22.78 -28.40 -1.25
N THR A 78 -23.71 -27.66 -1.86
CA THR A 78 -24.37 -28.05 -3.13
C THR A 78 -23.46 -27.89 -4.34
N CYS A 79 -22.74 -26.76 -4.40
CA CYS A 79 -21.94 -26.40 -5.56
C CYS A 79 -20.48 -26.83 -5.39
N LYS A 80 -19.96 -26.88 -4.15
CA LYS A 80 -18.55 -27.13 -3.78
C LYS A 80 -17.59 -26.08 -4.32
N LYS A 81 -17.61 -25.82 -5.63
CA LYS A 81 -16.89 -24.74 -6.32
C LYS A 81 -17.68 -24.21 -7.53
N PRO A 82 -17.50 -22.94 -7.90
CA PRO A 82 -16.76 -21.91 -7.15
C PRO A 82 -17.48 -21.49 -5.85
N GLN A 83 -16.73 -20.97 -4.87
CA GLN A 83 -17.31 -20.33 -3.68
C GLN A 83 -17.86 -18.95 -4.04
N LEU A 84 -18.85 -18.45 -3.29
CA LEU A 84 -19.45 -17.13 -3.46
C LEU A 84 -19.06 -16.24 -2.28
N ASP A 85 -17.96 -15.51 -2.43
CA ASP A 85 -17.37 -14.69 -1.37
C ASP A 85 -17.62 -13.21 -1.63
N GLY A 86 -17.95 -12.46 -0.59
CA GLY A 86 -18.34 -11.07 -0.77
C GLY A 86 -18.99 -10.41 0.43
N ILE A 87 -19.52 -9.22 0.18
CA ILE A 87 -19.99 -8.31 1.22
C ILE A 87 -21.42 -7.82 0.96
N TYR A 88 -22.12 -7.53 2.04
CA TYR A 88 -23.48 -6.98 2.06
C TYR A 88 -23.46 -5.54 2.58
N VAL A 89 -23.94 -4.62 1.76
CA VAL A 89 -23.83 -3.18 2.01
C VAL A 89 -25.14 -2.44 1.71
N GLN A 90 -25.30 -1.24 2.28
CA GLN A 90 -26.40 -0.33 1.93
C GLN A 90 -25.93 0.72 0.93
N SER A 91 -26.77 1.04 -0.07
CA SER A 91 -26.45 2.03 -1.11
C SER A 91 -26.09 3.41 -0.56
N SER A 92 -26.66 3.79 0.58
CA SER A 92 -26.39 5.06 1.27
C SER A 92 -24.99 5.14 1.88
N ASN A 93 -24.35 4.02 2.19
CA ASN A 93 -23.01 3.98 2.76
C ASN A 93 -22.32 2.64 2.50
N LEU A 94 -21.63 2.54 1.36
CA LEU A 94 -20.98 1.31 0.91
C LEU A 94 -19.76 0.92 1.75
N ALA A 95 -19.09 1.88 2.40
CA ALA A 95 -17.88 1.65 3.20
C ALA A 95 -18.17 1.48 4.71
N ALA A 96 -19.44 1.38 5.11
CA ALA A 96 -19.84 1.18 6.50
C ALA A 96 -19.46 -0.23 7.00
N GLU A 97 -19.66 -0.44 8.31
CA GLU A 97 -19.74 -1.79 8.86
C GLU A 97 -20.88 -2.56 8.19
N GLY A 98 -20.55 -3.69 7.58
CA GLY A 98 -21.48 -4.58 6.91
C GLY A 98 -21.17 -6.03 7.25
N TYR A 99 -21.96 -6.94 6.68
CA TYR A 99 -21.70 -8.37 6.80
C TYR A 99 -20.88 -8.86 5.61
N PHE A 100 -20.00 -9.83 5.86
CA PHE A 100 -19.27 -10.54 4.81
C PHE A 100 -19.48 -12.05 4.92
N TYR A 101 -19.30 -12.73 3.79
CA TYR A 101 -18.95 -14.14 3.74
C TYR A 101 -17.64 -14.29 2.99
N ASN A 102 -16.66 -14.94 3.59
CA ASN A 102 -15.37 -15.17 2.97
C ASN A 102 -14.79 -16.49 3.48
N ASP A 103 -14.57 -17.44 2.57
CA ASP A 103 -13.98 -18.75 2.85
C ASP A 103 -14.60 -19.45 4.08
N GLY A 104 -15.92 -19.57 4.08
CA GLY A 104 -16.67 -20.23 5.16
C GLY A 104 -16.89 -19.37 6.42
N SER A 105 -16.26 -18.21 6.51
CA SER A 105 -16.44 -17.29 7.64
C SER A 105 -17.51 -16.25 7.32
N PHE A 106 -18.52 -16.15 8.19
CA PHE A 106 -19.56 -15.12 8.11
C PHE A 106 -19.46 -14.19 9.32
N GLY A 107 -19.31 -12.88 9.09
CA GLY A 107 -19.03 -11.93 10.16
C GLY A 107 -19.38 -10.49 9.80
N LYS A 108 -19.01 -9.55 10.69
CA LYS A 108 -19.11 -8.10 10.46
C LYS A 108 -17.74 -7.46 10.44
N GLU A 109 -17.55 -6.51 9.53
CA GLU A 109 -16.38 -5.66 9.51
C GLU A 109 -16.67 -4.35 8.77
N VAL A 110 -15.78 -3.37 8.92
CA VAL A 110 -15.81 -2.14 8.11
C VAL A 110 -15.21 -2.44 6.74
N HIS A 111 -16.02 -2.31 5.68
CA HIS A 111 -15.59 -2.63 4.31
C HIS A 111 -14.87 -1.46 3.63
N ASN A 112 -13.81 -0.94 4.23
CA ASN A 112 -12.95 0.07 3.58
C ASN A 112 -11.87 -0.61 2.73
N ILE A 113 -12.28 -1.18 1.59
CA ILE A 113 -11.42 -1.98 0.70
C ILE A 113 -11.30 -1.28 -0.66
N PRO A 114 -10.33 -0.35 -0.85
CA PRO A 114 -10.16 0.40 -2.09
C PRO A 114 -10.04 -0.47 -3.35
N VAL A 115 -9.46 -1.67 -3.24
CA VAL A 115 -9.38 -2.63 -4.36
C VAL A 115 -10.78 -3.05 -4.84
N THR A 116 -11.66 -3.45 -3.93
CA THR A 116 -13.04 -3.84 -4.24
C THR A 116 -13.81 -2.69 -4.86
N TRP A 117 -13.76 -1.51 -4.23
CA TRP A 117 -14.49 -0.34 -4.72
C TRP A 117 -13.99 0.14 -6.07
N TRP A 118 -12.67 0.09 -6.29
CA TRP A 118 -12.08 0.49 -7.56
C TRP A 118 -12.47 -0.48 -8.68
N LEU A 119 -12.46 -1.80 -8.45
CA LEU A 119 -12.96 -2.77 -9.42
C LEU A 119 -14.45 -2.55 -9.70
N LEU A 120 -15.25 -2.29 -8.67
CA LEU A 120 -16.68 -2.04 -8.86
C LEU A 120 -16.98 -0.80 -9.70
N LYS A 121 -16.17 0.25 -9.52
CA LYS A 121 -16.28 1.50 -10.26
C LYS A 121 -15.84 1.37 -11.72
N ASN A 122 -14.78 0.60 -11.98
CA ASN A 122 -14.12 0.60 -13.29
C ASN A 122 -14.37 -0.64 -14.15
N LYS A 123 -14.58 -1.82 -13.55
CA LYS A 123 -14.52 -3.12 -14.26
C LYS A 123 -15.65 -4.10 -13.95
N ARG A 124 -16.63 -3.75 -13.11
CA ARG A 124 -17.62 -4.71 -12.62
C ARG A 124 -18.44 -5.44 -13.69
N VAL A 125 -19.04 -6.55 -13.26
CA VAL A 125 -20.18 -7.19 -13.92
C VAL A 125 -21.43 -6.93 -13.08
N THR A 126 -22.52 -6.47 -13.70
CA THR A 126 -23.79 -6.23 -13.00
C THR A 126 -24.72 -7.41 -13.26
N ILE A 127 -25.20 -8.06 -12.19
CA ILE A 127 -26.16 -9.18 -12.26
C ILE A 127 -27.57 -8.66 -11.96
N LEU A 128 -27.70 -7.87 -10.89
CA LEU A 128 -28.95 -7.23 -10.47
C LEU A 128 -28.67 -5.79 -10.05
N GLY A 129 -29.64 -4.90 -10.24
CA GLY A 129 -29.62 -3.53 -9.72
C GLY A 129 -29.19 -2.48 -10.74
N GLN A 130 -28.97 -1.26 -10.25
CA GLN A 130 -28.74 -0.07 -11.08
C GLN A 130 -27.33 -0.05 -11.73
N PRO A 131 -27.18 0.64 -12.88
CA PRO A 131 -25.88 0.89 -13.51
C PRO A 131 -24.91 1.73 -12.65
N VAL A 132 -23.63 1.82 -13.08
CA VAL A 132 -22.49 2.36 -12.28
C VAL A 132 -22.71 3.78 -11.81
N GLY A 133 -23.29 4.62 -12.67
CA GLY A 133 -23.44 6.04 -12.41
C GLY A 133 -24.31 6.38 -11.19
N GLU A 134 -25.09 5.42 -10.69
CA GLU A 134 -26.04 5.65 -9.59
C GLU A 134 -25.50 5.17 -8.23
N LEU A 135 -24.42 4.38 -8.20
CA LEU A 135 -23.71 4.04 -6.96
C LEU A 135 -22.69 5.14 -6.64
N SER A 136 -22.81 5.77 -5.47
CA SER A 136 -21.91 6.83 -5.01
C SER A 136 -20.53 6.29 -4.58
N LEU A 137 -19.75 5.77 -5.54
CA LEU A 137 -18.41 5.20 -5.34
C LEU A 137 -17.32 6.28 -5.37
N ASN A 138 -16.99 6.81 -4.20
CA ASN A 138 -15.93 7.81 -4.00
C ASN A 138 -14.57 7.17 -3.76
N VAL A 139 -14.10 6.37 -4.72
CA VAL A 139 -12.73 5.82 -4.71
C VAL A 139 -11.93 6.38 -5.87
N THR A 140 -10.70 6.79 -5.59
CA THR A 140 -9.74 7.26 -6.59
C THR A 140 -8.68 6.21 -6.86
N THR A 141 -7.99 6.33 -7.99
CA THR A 141 -6.81 5.51 -8.27
C THR A 141 -5.67 5.78 -7.29
N GLU A 142 -5.64 6.94 -6.64
CA GLU A 142 -4.67 7.24 -5.59
C GLU A 142 -4.94 6.42 -4.32
N ASP A 143 -6.21 6.32 -3.90
CA ASP A 143 -6.63 5.48 -2.78
C ASP A 143 -6.24 4.01 -3.01
N LEU A 144 -6.47 3.51 -4.24
CA LEU A 144 -6.04 2.18 -4.66
C LEU A 144 -4.52 1.99 -4.50
N THR A 145 -3.72 2.89 -5.09
CA THR A 145 -2.26 2.74 -5.06
C THR A 145 -1.68 2.90 -3.65
N ASN A 146 -2.28 3.74 -2.80
CA ASN A 146 -1.89 3.89 -1.40
C ASN A 146 -2.22 2.65 -0.58
N TYR A 147 -3.41 2.08 -0.78
CA TYR A 147 -3.78 0.82 -0.16
C TYR A 147 -2.85 -0.33 -0.57
N VAL A 148 -2.58 -0.51 -1.87
CA VAL A 148 -1.68 -1.56 -2.36
C VAL A 148 -0.26 -1.39 -1.83
N ARG A 149 0.24 -0.15 -1.76
CA ARG A 149 1.56 0.12 -1.17
C ARG A 149 1.60 -0.23 0.31
N LYS A 150 0.58 0.13 1.08
CA LYS A 150 0.45 -0.27 2.49
C LYS A 150 0.40 -1.79 2.63
N ASN A 151 -0.40 -2.46 1.80
CA ASN A 151 -0.51 -3.91 1.77
C ASN A 151 0.82 -4.61 1.46
N MET A 152 1.62 -4.05 0.54
CA MET A 152 2.98 -4.51 0.26
C MET A 152 3.90 -4.38 1.48
N ASN A 153 3.83 -3.25 2.19
CA ASN A 153 4.70 -2.92 3.32
C ASN A 153 4.34 -3.67 4.60
N GLU A 154 3.07 -4.04 4.77
CA GLU A 154 2.58 -4.67 5.99
C GLU A 154 2.36 -6.16 5.76
N TYR A 155 1.29 -6.50 5.06
CA TYR A 155 0.86 -7.88 4.88
C TYR A 155 1.92 -8.72 4.15
N TRP A 156 2.37 -8.28 2.97
CA TRP A 156 3.32 -9.04 2.17
C TRP A 156 4.70 -9.10 2.82
N ALA A 157 5.21 -7.97 3.34
CA ALA A 157 6.49 -7.95 4.05
C ALA A 157 6.48 -8.89 5.28
N LYS A 158 5.40 -8.87 6.07
CA LYS A 158 5.22 -9.79 7.22
C LYS A 158 5.16 -11.24 6.75
N ARG A 159 4.39 -11.54 5.71
CA ARG A 159 4.27 -12.91 5.16
C ARG A 159 5.63 -13.44 4.72
N VAL A 160 6.38 -12.65 3.96
CA VAL A 160 7.70 -13.04 3.45
C VAL A 160 8.71 -13.22 4.59
N SER A 161 8.65 -12.37 5.63
CA SER A 161 9.46 -12.57 6.84
C SER A 161 9.13 -13.88 7.56
N VAL A 162 7.85 -14.25 7.64
CA VAL A 162 7.43 -15.54 8.21
C VAL A 162 7.88 -16.71 7.35
N MET A 163 7.78 -16.60 6.01
CA MET A 163 8.29 -17.62 5.09
C MET A 163 9.80 -17.82 5.25
N GLU A 164 10.56 -16.72 5.38
CA GLU A 164 12.01 -16.76 5.59
C GLU A 164 12.38 -17.44 6.90
N LYS A 165 11.66 -17.15 8.00
CA LYS A 165 11.88 -17.81 9.30
C LYS A 165 11.53 -19.29 9.34
N ARG A 166 10.67 -19.74 8.44
CA ARG A 166 10.19 -21.13 8.33
C ARG A 166 10.78 -21.83 7.11
N LYS A 167 11.83 -21.29 6.51
CA LYS A 167 12.39 -21.76 5.25
C LYS A 167 12.72 -23.25 5.31
N GLU A 168 13.40 -23.71 6.36
CA GLU A 168 13.79 -25.11 6.54
C GLU A 168 12.57 -26.03 6.55
N GLU A 169 11.52 -25.64 7.28
CA GLU A 169 10.25 -26.37 7.34
C GLU A 169 9.56 -26.43 5.96
N LEU A 170 9.53 -25.30 5.23
CA LEU A 170 8.89 -25.21 3.91
C LEU A 170 9.58 -26.08 2.86
N ILE A 171 10.89 -26.30 2.98
CA ILE A 171 11.65 -27.14 2.05
C ILE A 171 11.20 -28.61 2.15
N ASP A 172 10.84 -29.05 3.35
CA ASP A 172 10.43 -30.43 3.63
C ASP A 172 8.95 -30.71 3.28
N TYR A 173 8.18 -29.70 2.86
CA TYR A 173 6.78 -29.88 2.48
C TYR A 173 6.63 -30.72 1.20
N PRO A 174 5.48 -31.41 1.02
CA PRO A 174 5.17 -32.03 -0.26
C PRO A 174 5.28 -31.02 -1.41
N VAL A 175 5.88 -31.42 -2.52
CA VAL A 175 6.17 -30.51 -3.65
C VAL A 175 4.94 -29.74 -4.13
N GLN A 176 3.75 -30.36 -4.13
CA GLN A 176 2.50 -29.70 -4.54
C GLN A 176 2.07 -28.58 -3.58
N GLN A 177 2.46 -28.65 -2.30
CA GLN A 177 2.22 -27.57 -1.34
C GLN A 177 3.20 -26.42 -1.56
N VAL A 178 4.48 -26.72 -1.80
CA VAL A 178 5.49 -25.72 -2.16
C VAL A 178 5.13 -24.99 -3.45
N GLU A 179 4.68 -25.72 -4.47
CA GLU A 179 4.20 -25.17 -5.75
C GLU A 179 3.01 -24.21 -5.55
N LYS A 180 2.05 -24.57 -4.69
CA LYS A 180 0.91 -23.70 -4.38
C LYS A 180 1.33 -22.42 -3.66
N GLU A 181 2.19 -22.53 -2.66
CA GLU A 181 2.71 -21.36 -1.93
C GLU A 181 3.54 -20.45 -2.84
N MET A 182 4.35 -21.04 -3.72
CA MET A 182 5.12 -20.33 -4.73
C MET A 182 4.22 -19.59 -5.73
N GLU A 183 3.26 -20.27 -6.36
CA GLU A 183 2.32 -19.66 -7.31
C GLU A 183 1.57 -18.49 -6.69
N TRP A 184 1.01 -18.73 -5.50
CA TRP A 184 0.23 -17.73 -4.78
C TRP A 184 1.06 -16.50 -4.42
N THR A 185 2.30 -16.70 -3.96
CA THR A 185 3.20 -15.62 -3.56
C THR A 185 3.70 -14.84 -4.77
N VAL A 186 4.20 -15.52 -5.80
CA VAL A 186 4.80 -14.89 -6.99
C VAL A 186 3.75 -14.11 -7.77
N LEU A 187 2.62 -14.74 -8.14
CA LEU A 187 1.58 -14.06 -8.91
C LEU A 187 0.82 -13.03 -8.07
N GLY A 188 0.70 -13.24 -6.75
CA GLY A 188 0.13 -12.26 -5.83
C GLY A 188 0.94 -10.97 -5.78
N LEU A 189 2.26 -11.07 -5.62
CA LEU A 189 3.17 -9.93 -5.60
C LEU A 189 3.26 -9.22 -6.96
N LEU A 190 3.29 -9.96 -8.07
CA LEU A 190 3.27 -9.37 -9.41
C LEU A 190 2.01 -8.54 -9.67
N ARG A 191 0.84 -8.95 -9.15
CA ARG A 191 -0.38 -8.12 -9.23
C ARG A 191 -0.24 -6.80 -8.47
N GLN A 192 0.46 -6.80 -7.33
CA GLN A 192 0.73 -5.57 -6.59
C GLN A 192 1.66 -4.65 -7.39
N LEU A 193 2.74 -5.20 -7.95
CA LEU A 193 3.66 -4.46 -8.82
C LEU A 193 2.92 -3.80 -9.99
N TYR A 194 2.11 -4.58 -10.72
CA TYR A 194 1.31 -4.08 -11.84
C TYR A 194 0.40 -2.93 -11.38
N THR A 195 -0.29 -3.09 -10.26
CA THR A 195 -1.19 -2.05 -9.75
C THR A 195 -0.47 -0.75 -9.39
N LEU A 196 0.74 -0.85 -8.84
CA LEU A 196 1.55 0.32 -8.50
C LEU A 196 2.13 1.03 -9.74
N ARG A 197 2.46 0.29 -10.81
CA ARG A 197 3.06 0.85 -12.03
C ARG A 197 2.02 1.36 -13.02
N GLU A 198 1.05 0.51 -13.36
CA GLU A 198 0.06 0.76 -14.41
C GLU A 198 -1.18 1.49 -13.88
N ARG A 199 -1.31 1.63 -12.56
CA ARG A 199 -2.46 2.26 -11.91
C ARG A 199 -3.79 1.58 -12.27
N ASP A 200 -3.75 0.27 -12.49
CA ASP A 200 -4.86 -0.60 -12.87
C ASP A 200 -4.74 -1.97 -12.18
N ILE A 201 -5.82 -2.76 -12.11
CA ILE A 201 -5.83 -4.11 -11.55
C ILE A 201 -5.92 -5.14 -12.69
N THR A 202 -5.09 -6.19 -12.59
CA THR A 202 -5.03 -7.29 -13.56
C THR A 202 -5.15 -8.67 -12.90
N SER A 203 -5.34 -9.71 -13.72
CA SER A 203 -5.45 -11.11 -13.30
C SER A 203 -4.09 -11.70 -12.88
N LYS A 204 -4.10 -12.87 -12.21
CA LYS A 204 -2.84 -13.56 -11.80
C LYS A 204 -1.99 -13.95 -13.02
N LEU A 205 -2.62 -14.46 -14.08
CA LEU A 205 -1.90 -14.87 -15.30
C LEU A 205 -1.34 -13.66 -16.05
N ALA A 206 -2.14 -12.62 -16.25
CA ALA A 206 -1.67 -11.40 -16.90
C ALA A 206 -0.58 -10.67 -16.10
N ALA A 207 -0.60 -10.75 -14.77
CA ALA A 207 0.50 -10.29 -13.94
C ALA A 207 1.78 -11.12 -14.10
N GLY A 208 1.65 -12.44 -14.29
CA GLY A 208 2.75 -13.33 -14.66
C GLY A 208 3.38 -12.93 -15.99
N ASP A 209 2.57 -12.77 -17.03
CA ASP A 209 3.02 -12.34 -18.36
C ASP A 209 3.68 -10.95 -18.32
N TYR A 210 3.12 -10.03 -17.52
CA TYR A 210 3.74 -8.72 -17.25
C TYR A 210 5.10 -8.87 -16.57
N GLY A 211 5.22 -9.75 -15.56
CA GLY A 211 6.48 -10.03 -14.89
C GLY A 211 7.57 -10.56 -15.83
N LEU A 212 7.22 -11.49 -16.73
CA LEU A 212 8.14 -12.02 -17.75
C LEU A 212 8.64 -10.94 -18.72
N ARG A 213 7.82 -9.92 -19.00
CA ARG A 213 8.21 -8.82 -19.89
C ARG A 213 9.04 -7.74 -19.20
N GLU A 214 8.71 -7.40 -17.96
CA GLU A 214 9.21 -6.20 -17.29
C GLU A 214 10.33 -6.45 -16.26
N LEU A 215 10.54 -7.70 -15.83
CA LEU A 215 11.54 -8.05 -14.82
C LEU A 215 12.77 -8.73 -15.42
N GLU A 216 13.88 -8.66 -14.68
CA GLU A 216 15.17 -9.25 -15.10
C GLU A 216 15.06 -10.76 -15.38
N PRO A 217 15.80 -11.29 -16.38
CA PRO A 217 15.76 -12.71 -16.77
C PRO A 217 15.99 -13.70 -15.63
N LYS A 218 16.73 -13.31 -14.58
CA LYS A 218 16.98 -14.15 -13.39
C LYS A 218 15.69 -14.60 -12.67
N TRP A 219 14.56 -13.93 -12.90
CA TRP A 219 13.27 -14.27 -12.31
C TRP A 219 12.35 -15.08 -13.24
N HIS A 220 12.71 -15.23 -14.51
CA HIS A 220 11.78 -15.77 -15.51
C HIS A 220 11.41 -17.23 -15.24
N ASP A 221 12.35 -18.07 -14.80
CA ASP A 221 12.06 -19.47 -14.46
C ASP A 221 11.03 -19.59 -13.33
N LEU A 222 11.14 -18.74 -12.30
CA LEU A 222 10.19 -18.66 -11.18
C LEU A 222 8.81 -18.19 -11.62
N ILE A 223 8.76 -17.13 -12.42
CA ILE A 223 7.49 -16.57 -12.88
C ILE A 223 6.80 -17.54 -13.83
N GLN A 224 7.55 -18.16 -14.75
CA GLN A 224 7.03 -19.12 -15.70
C GLN A 224 6.49 -20.37 -15.00
N GLU A 225 7.19 -20.90 -14.00
CA GLU A 225 6.70 -22.04 -13.23
C GLU A 225 5.43 -21.70 -12.44
N ALA A 226 5.36 -20.51 -11.83
CA ALA A 226 4.14 -20.03 -11.17
C ALA A 226 2.95 -19.90 -12.14
N VAL A 227 3.18 -19.36 -13.36
CA VAL A 227 2.18 -19.28 -14.43
C VAL A 227 1.71 -20.67 -14.87
N ASN A 228 2.63 -21.60 -15.05
CA ASN A 228 2.39 -23.00 -15.42
C ASN A 228 1.49 -23.70 -14.39
N ILE A 229 1.84 -23.58 -13.10
CA ILE A 229 1.02 -24.08 -11.98
C ILE A 229 -0.38 -23.45 -12.01
N ARG A 230 -0.50 -22.13 -12.22
CA ARG A 230 -1.80 -21.45 -12.29
C ARG A 230 -2.63 -21.92 -13.47
N LYS A 231 -2.04 -22.20 -14.64
CA LYS A 231 -2.70 -22.79 -15.81
C LYS A 231 -3.13 -24.25 -15.61
N GLY A 232 -2.61 -24.92 -14.57
CA GLY A 232 -2.87 -26.34 -14.33
C GLY A 232 -1.96 -27.27 -15.13
N ASN A 233 -0.89 -26.74 -15.70
CA ASN A 233 0.17 -27.50 -16.35
C ASN A 233 1.47 -27.30 -15.54
N PRO A 234 1.75 -28.10 -14.50
CA PRO A 234 2.85 -27.85 -13.56
C PRO A 234 4.19 -28.32 -14.15
N GLU A 235 4.53 -27.85 -15.35
CA GLU A 235 5.86 -28.02 -15.90
C GLU A 235 6.85 -27.24 -15.02
N ARG A 236 7.88 -27.95 -14.56
CA ARG A 236 8.82 -27.51 -13.54
C ARG A 236 10.11 -27.02 -14.17
N ASN A 237 10.54 -25.82 -13.79
CA ASN A 237 11.85 -25.28 -14.11
C ASN A 237 12.84 -25.57 -12.98
N PHE A 238 12.38 -25.63 -11.73
CA PHE A 238 13.20 -26.02 -10.58
C PHE A 238 13.16 -27.52 -10.31
N THR A 239 14.27 -28.08 -9.83
CA THR A 239 14.37 -29.52 -9.54
C THR A 239 14.05 -29.82 -8.09
N THR A 240 14.31 -28.89 -7.17
CA THR A 240 14.16 -29.09 -5.73
C THR A 240 13.17 -28.10 -5.09
N ASN A 241 12.64 -28.45 -3.91
CA ASN A 241 11.89 -27.50 -3.09
C ASN A 241 12.79 -26.39 -2.55
N GLU A 242 14.05 -26.69 -2.24
CA GLU A 242 15.02 -25.71 -1.77
C GLU A 242 15.19 -24.57 -2.76
N GLU A 243 15.38 -24.86 -4.04
CA GLU A 243 15.48 -23.85 -5.09
C GLU A 243 14.20 -23.00 -5.17
N ARG A 244 13.02 -23.62 -5.15
CA ARG A 244 11.73 -22.90 -5.21
C ARG A 244 11.55 -21.97 -4.02
N VAL A 245 11.74 -22.46 -2.80
CA VAL A 245 11.54 -21.70 -1.57
C VAL A 245 12.53 -20.55 -1.51
N ASN A 246 13.82 -20.81 -1.75
CA ASN A 246 14.86 -19.78 -1.74
C ASN A 246 14.62 -18.70 -2.78
N THR A 247 14.34 -19.09 -4.02
CA THR A 247 14.13 -18.15 -5.12
C THR A 247 12.84 -17.34 -4.90
N THR A 248 11.78 -17.96 -4.37
CA THR A 248 10.53 -17.25 -4.01
C THR A 248 10.77 -16.20 -2.94
N ILE A 249 11.49 -16.53 -1.86
CA ILE A 249 11.82 -15.57 -0.79
C ILE A 249 12.68 -14.43 -1.34
N GLN A 250 13.71 -14.74 -2.13
CA GLN A 250 14.59 -13.72 -2.70
C GLN A 250 13.83 -12.79 -3.66
N PHE A 251 13.05 -13.36 -4.58
CA PHE A 251 12.17 -12.63 -5.48
C PHE A 251 11.24 -11.71 -4.70
N ALA A 252 10.57 -12.24 -3.68
CA ALA A 252 9.61 -11.48 -2.90
C ALA A 252 10.27 -10.31 -2.15
N LYS A 253 11.44 -10.53 -1.53
CA LYS A 253 12.20 -9.49 -0.85
C LYS A 253 12.66 -8.39 -1.81
N GLU A 254 13.20 -8.76 -2.97
CA GLU A 254 13.66 -7.78 -3.97
C GLU A 254 12.48 -7.01 -4.57
N LEU A 255 11.38 -7.68 -4.92
CA LEU A 255 10.20 -7.04 -5.50
C LEU A 255 9.56 -6.08 -4.50
N ILE A 256 9.37 -6.53 -3.25
CA ILE A 256 8.85 -5.68 -2.18
C ILE A 256 9.75 -4.46 -2.04
N ARG A 257 11.06 -4.62 -1.81
CA ARG A 257 12.00 -3.49 -1.72
C ARG A 257 11.91 -2.53 -2.91
N SER A 258 11.75 -3.04 -4.13
CA SER A 258 11.57 -2.20 -5.33
C SER A 258 10.25 -1.40 -5.34
N CYS A 259 9.19 -1.92 -4.72
CA CYS A 259 7.88 -1.29 -4.59
C CYS A 259 7.76 -0.36 -3.37
N ILE A 260 8.47 -0.68 -2.27
CA ILE A 260 8.59 0.16 -1.07
C ILE A 260 9.46 1.38 -1.38
N ASN A 261 10.51 1.18 -2.17
CA ASN A 261 11.31 2.25 -2.75
C ASN A 261 10.54 2.92 -3.89
N SER A 262 9.49 3.67 -3.54
CA SER A 262 9.45 4.99 -4.15
C SER A 262 10.82 5.60 -3.93
N GLU A 263 11.50 5.97 -5.00
CA GLU A 263 12.90 6.39 -5.08
C GLU A 263 13.19 7.71 -4.33
N VAL A 264 12.57 7.90 -3.16
CA VAL A 264 12.91 8.93 -2.20
C VAL A 264 14.23 8.53 -1.56
N LYS A 265 15.28 9.31 -1.81
CA LYS A 265 16.60 9.12 -1.19
C LYS A 265 17.03 10.41 -0.51
N LEU A 266 17.77 10.25 0.58
CA LEU A 266 18.49 11.34 1.22
C LEU A 266 19.95 11.25 0.79
N GLU A 267 20.48 12.32 0.19
CA GLU A 267 21.88 12.41 -0.20
C GLU A 267 22.47 13.73 0.29
N ASN A 268 23.76 13.70 0.66
CA ASN A 268 24.48 14.95 0.92
C ASN A 268 24.42 15.84 -0.33
N TYR A 269 24.26 17.14 -0.12
CA TYR A 269 24.42 18.10 -1.20
C TYR A 269 25.81 17.99 -1.82
N LEU A 270 25.85 18.00 -3.14
CA LEU A 270 27.06 18.01 -3.95
C LEU A 270 26.95 19.19 -4.94
N PRO A 271 28.06 19.78 -5.39
CA PRO A 271 28.02 20.92 -6.33
C PRO A 271 27.21 20.66 -7.60
N LYS A 272 27.13 19.40 -8.07
CA LYS A 272 26.29 18.99 -9.20
C LYS A 272 24.79 19.24 -9.00
N HIS A 273 24.32 19.42 -7.75
CA HIS A 273 22.93 19.68 -7.42
C HIS A 273 22.56 21.17 -7.52
N LEU A 274 23.54 22.07 -7.56
CA LEU A 274 23.33 23.52 -7.42
C LEU A 274 22.39 24.09 -8.48
N GLU A 275 22.61 23.74 -9.74
CA GLU A 275 21.80 24.22 -10.87
C GLU A 275 20.30 23.94 -10.65
N LYS A 276 19.98 22.72 -10.23
CA LYS A 276 18.60 22.30 -9.94
C LYS A 276 18.02 22.90 -8.67
N LEU A 277 18.86 23.28 -7.70
CA LEU A 277 18.42 23.96 -6.48
C LEU A 277 18.21 25.47 -6.68
N ILE A 278 18.80 26.07 -7.72
CA ILE A 278 18.50 27.45 -8.14
C ILE A 278 17.09 27.53 -8.74
N ASP A 279 16.73 26.56 -9.57
CA ASP A 279 15.40 26.47 -10.23
C ASP A 279 14.31 25.85 -9.33
N TYR A 280 14.62 25.63 -8.06
CA TYR A 280 13.72 24.99 -7.10
C TYR A 280 12.47 25.84 -6.89
N LYS A 281 11.28 25.21 -6.88
CA LYS A 281 10.01 25.94 -6.80
C LYS A 281 9.38 25.74 -5.44
N LEU A 282 9.09 26.84 -4.75
CA LEU A 282 8.30 26.90 -3.52
C LEU A 282 7.04 27.73 -3.76
N THR A 283 5.96 27.44 -3.05
CA THR A 283 4.79 28.32 -2.99
C THR A 283 5.09 29.56 -2.14
N GLU A 284 4.33 30.63 -2.32
CA GLU A 284 4.41 31.82 -1.46
C GLU A 284 4.21 31.45 0.03
N SER A 285 3.24 30.58 0.32
CA SER A 285 2.99 30.06 1.66
C SER A 285 4.15 29.28 2.28
N GLN A 286 4.98 28.61 1.46
CA GLN A 286 6.19 27.95 1.97
C GLN A 286 7.29 28.97 2.28
N LEU A 287 7.48 29.97 1.41
CA LEU A 287 8.46 31.03 1.62
C LEU A 287 8.21 31.84 2.91
N GLU A 288 6.98 31.83 3.44
CA GLU A 288 6.69 32.38 4.76
C GLU A 288 7.39 31.64 5.90
N PHE A 289 7.59 30.32 5.80
CA PHE A 289 8.04 29.48 6.91
C PHE A 289 9.40 28.81 6.69
N THR A 290 9.90 28.76 5.46
CA THR A 290 11.19 28.14 5.12
C THR A 290 11.97 28.97 4.11
N SER A 291 13.30 28.96 4.23
CA SER A 291 14.19 29.62 3.28
C SER A 291 14.28 28.83 1.98
N HIS A 292 14.44 29.54 0.86
CA HIS A 292 14.72 28.89 -0.42
C HIS A 292 16.05 28.12 -0.35
N PRO A 293 16.19 26.93 -0.98
CA PRO A 293 17.43 26.15 -0.92
C PRO A 293 18.68 26.93 -1.32
N LYS A 294 18.60 27.77 -2.35
CA LYS A 294 19.68 28.69 -2.76
C LYS A 294 20.16 29.58 -1.61
N ASP A 295 19.24 30.20 -0.87
CA ASP A 295 19.59 31.11 0.23
C ASP A 295 20.14 30.34 1.43
N ALA A 296 19.61 29.15 1.69
CA ALA A 296 20.13 28.26 2.73
C ALA A 296 21.57 27.81 2.42
N LEU A 297 21.88 27.49 1.15
CA LEU A 297 23.22 27.10 0.71
C LEU A 297 24.25 28.22 0.89
N LEU A 298 23.90 29.49 0.64
CA LEU A 298 24.80 30.63 0.87
C LEU A 298 25.26 30.71 2.34
N VAL A 299 24.38 30.39 3.29
CA VAL A 299 24.75 30.36 4.71
C VAL A 299 25.68 29.17 5.01
N CYS A 300 25.42 28.01 4.40
CA CYS A 300 26.26 26.81 4.57
C CYS A 300 27.71 27.01 4.09
N GLU A 301 27.97 27.94 3.18
CA GLU A 301 29.36 28.27 2.74
C GLU A 301 30.21 28.87 3.86
N THR A 302 29.57 29.57 4.80
CA THR A 302 30.25 30.29 5.89
C THR A 302 30.14 29.60 7.25
N ASP A 303 29.14 28.73 7.41
CA ASP A 303 28.84 28.02 8.67
C ASP A 303 29.03 26.51 8.48
N LYS A 304 30.20 26.02 8.91
CA LYS A 304 30.60 24.60 8.79
C LYS A 304 29.75 23.63 9.62
N GLY A 305 28.96 24.14 10.57
CA GLY A 305 28.01 23.34 11.34
C GLY A 305 26.75 22.97 10.55
N ARG A 306 26.62 23.44 9.31
CA ARG A 306 25.47 23.16 8.44
C ARG A 306 25.79 22.10 7.41
N HIS A 307 24.98 21.05 7.40
CA HIS A 307 25.05 19.96 6.46
C HIS A 307 23.80 20.03 5.57
N PRO A 308 23.91 20.47 4.31
CA PRO A 308 22.79 20.47 3.37
C PRO A 308 22.52 19.08 2.79
N ILE A 309 21.26 18.65 2.82
CA ILE A 309 20.80 17.36 2.30
C ILE A 309 19.78 17.61 1.19
N VAL A 310 19.90 16.86 0.09
CA VAL A 310 18.89 16.82 -0.97
C VAL A 310 18.00 15.60 -0.79
N ILE A 311 16.70 15.80 -1.03
CA ILE A 311 15.72 14.72 -1.15
C ILE A 311 15.56 14.46 -2.65
N LEU A 312 15.94 13.28 -3.10
CA LEU A 312 15.74 12.86 -4.48
C LEU A 312 14.45 12.05 -4.58
N GLU A 313 13.59 12.29 -5.57
CA GLU A 313 12.54 11.33 -5.97
C GLU A 313 12.83 10.93 -7.43
N LYS A 314 13.05 9.63 -7.67
CA LYS A 314 13.41 9.09 -9.00
C LYS A 314 14.68 9.72 -9.60
N GLY A 315 15.66 10.01 -8.74
CA GLY A 315 16.91 10.68 -9.13
C GLY A 315 16.77 12.19 -9.41
N GLN A 316 15.57 12.76 -9.31
CA GLN A 316 15.34 14.21 -9.45
C GLN A 316 15.27 14.88 -8.09
N ILE A 317 15.76 16.13 -7.98
CA ILE A 317 15.66 16.89 -6.73
C ILE A 317 14.20 17.23 -6.44
N ALA A 318 13.65 16.54 -5.46
CA ALA A 318 12.27 16.68 -5.00
C ALA A 318 12.15 17.54 -3.74
N GLY A 319 13.21 17.62 -2.94
CA GLY A 319 13.21 18.36 -1.69
C GLY A 319 14.60 18.74 -1.19
N PHE A 320 14.63 19.49 -0.10
CA PHE A 320 15.86 20.00 0.51
C PHE A 320 15.67 20.22 2.01
N PHE A 321 16.72 20.01 2.80
CA PHE A 321 16.80 20.46 4.19
C PHE A 321 18.26 20.62 4.62
N VAL A 322 18.45 21.20 5.80
CA VAL A 322 19.76 21.34 6.44
C VAL A 322 19.71 20.67 7.80
N LEU A 323 20.70 19.84 8.09
CA LEU A 323 21.01 19.37 9.44
C LEU A 323 22.07 20.29 10.04
N TYR A 324 21.82 20.81 11.23
CA TYR A 324 22.66 21.81 11.87
C TYR A 324 23.17 21.35 13.24
N GLN A 325 24.49 21.41 13.41
CA GLN A 325 25.20 21.23 14.67
C GLN A 325 26.00 22.51 14.96
N GLY A 326 25.55 23.29 15.94
CA GLY A 326 26.23 24.51 16.35
C GLY A 326 25.56 25.18 17.55
N GLU A 327 26.08 26.33 17.95
CA GLU A 327 25.75 26.97 19.23
C GLU A 327 24.26 27.29 19.40
N GLU A 328 23.52 27.52 18.29
CA GLU A 328 22.08 27.80 18.37
C GLU A 328 21.23 26.60 18.79
N LEU A 329 21.77 25.37 18.78
CA LEU A 329 21.05 24.15 19.13
C LEU A 329 20.48 24.21 20.55
N THR A 330 21.22 24.84 21.48
CA THR A 330 20.83 25.04 22.89
C THR A 330 19.51 25.81 23.06
N LYS A 331 19.12 26.62 22.06
CA LYS A 331 17.82 27.29 22.04
C LYS A 331 16.66 26.29 21.92
N TYR A 332 16.90 25.11 21.35
CA TYR A 332 15.87 24.12 21.01
C TYR A 332 15.91 22.90 21.92
N THR A 333 17.07 22.45 22.39
CA THR A 333 17.18 21.26 23.24
C THR A 333 18.39 21.38 24.17
N ASP A 334 18.30 20.74 25.33
CA ASP A 334 19.40 20.63 26.29
C ASP A 334 20.24 19.37 26.03
N ASN A 335 19.82 18.53 25.07
CA ASN A 335 20.55 17.34 24.66
C ASN A 335 21.79 17.71 23.83
N PRO A 336 23.02 17.44 24.32
CA PRO A 336 24.25 17.77 23.60
C PRO A 336 24.47 16.90 22.35
N ASN A 337 23.76 15.77 22.24
CA ASN A 337 23.86 14.82 21.13
C ASN A 337 22.73 15.02 20.09
N ALA A 338 22.03 16.16 20.12
CA ALA A 338 20.99 16.44 19.16
C ALA A 338 21.51 17.06 17.86
N ILE A 339 20.70 16.97 16.80
CA ILE A 339 20.90 17.70 15.55
C ILE A 339 19.62 18.46 15.16
N LEU A 340 19.77 19.69 14.67
CA LEU A 340 18.63 20.53 14.31
C LEU A 340 18.28 20.39 12.82
N LEU A 341 17.07 19.96 12.50
CA LEU A 341 16.49 19.98 11.15
C LEU A 341 15.97 21.39 10.85
N ARG A 342 16.47 22.01 9.78
CA ARG A 342 16.07 23.35 9.31
C ARG A 342 15.83 23.37 7.80
N ALA A 343 15.20 24.45 7.34
CA ALA A 343 14.98 24.74 5.92
C ALA A 343 14.30 23.59 5.15
N TYR A 344 13.52 22.76 5.85
CA TYR A 344 12.89 21.60 5.26
C TYR A 344 11.81 22.02 4.27
N SER A 345 11.86 21.49 3.06
CA SER A 345 10.86 21.76 2.03
C SER A 345 10.79 20.69 0.95
N ILE A 346 9.64 20.61 0.29
CA ILE A 346 9.40 19.82 -0.93
C ILE A 346 9.03 20.77 -2.07
N SER A 347 9.68 20.59 -3.22
CA SER A 347 9.49 21.39 -4.44
C SER A 347 8.08 21.18 -4.99
N VAL A 348 7.45 22.24 -5.52
CA VAL A 348 6.05 22.22 -6.00
C VAL A 348 5.71 21.02 -6.90
N PRO A 349 6.53 20.63 -7.89
CA PRO A 349 6.21 19.49 -8.77
C PRO A 349 6.11 18.13 -8.05
N PHE A 350 6.58 18.05 -6.81
CA PHE A 350 6.68 16.84 -6.01
C PHE A 350 5.75 16.84 -4.77
N GLN A 351 5.02 17.92 -4.56
CA GLN A 351 4.03 18.00 -3.48
C GLN A 351 2.82 17.11 -3.74
N GLY A 352 2.15 16.67 -2.67
CA GLY A 352 1.00 15.76 -2.74
C GLY A 352 1.34 14.30 -3.09
N LYS A 353 2.59 13.98 -3.43
CA LYS A 353 3.06 12.63 -3.80
C LYS A 353 3.59 11.79 -2.63
N GLY A 354 3.47 12.31 -1.41
CA GLY A 354 3.98 11.66 -0.19
C GLY A 354 5.49 11.71 0.01
N VAL A 355 6.24 12.49 -0.80
CA VAL A 355 7.71 12.65 -0.68
C VAL A 355 8.11 13.12 0.71
N ALA A 356 7.35 14.04 1.30
CA ALA A 356 7.66 14.60 2.60
C ALA A 356 7.74 13.53 3.70
N GLY A 357 6.65 12.74 3.87
CA GLY A 357 6.59 11.67 4.86
C GLY A 357 7.72 10.67 4.66
N LYS A 358 7.91 10.17 3.43
CA LYS A 358 8.98 9.21 3.11
C LYS A 358 10.37 9.72 3.42
N SER A 359 10.65 11.00 3.12
CA SER A 359 11.96 11.58 3.42
C SER A 359 12.23 11.70 4.93
N LEU A 360 11.18 11.91 5.74
CA LEU A 360 11.28 11.94 7.19
C LEU A 360 11.35 10.54 7.78
N ASP A 361 10.68 9.56 7.20
CA ASP A 361 10.77 8.16 7.62
C ASP A 361 12.20 7.60 7.41
N LEU A 362 12.92 8.11 6.40
CA LEU A 362 14.33 7.78 6.14
C LEU A 362 15.33 8.55 7.01
N LEU A 363 14.86 9.57 7.75
CA LEU A 363 15.74 10.50 8.45
C LEU A 363 16.52 9.85 9.60
N PRO A 364 15.93 9.00 10.48
CA PRO A 364 16.68 8.32 11.54
C PRO A 364 17.87 7.52 11.00
N ASP A 365 17.63 6.60 10.07
CA ASP A 365 18.67 5.77 9.44
C ASP A 365 19.74 6.61 8.73
N TYR A 366 19.35 7.74 8.15
CA TYR A 366 20.30 8.66 7.52
C TYR A 366 21.18 9.35 8.57
N VAL A 367 20.58 9.83 9.65
CA VAL A 367 21.29 10.49 10.75
C VAL A 367 22.23 9.52 11.45
N GLU A 368 21.78 8.32 11.79
CA GLU A 368 22.60 7.29 12.43
C GLU A 368 23.87 6.96 11.61
N ARG A 369 23.72 6.83 10.28
CA ARG A 369 24.84 6.49 9.39
C ARG A 369 25.84 7.63 9.17
N ASN A 370 25.38 8.87 9.13
CA ASN A 370 26.21 10.03 8.78
C ASN A 370 26.67 10.85 10.01
N PHE A 371 25.98 10.71 11.14
CA PHE A 371 26.23 11.42 12.39
C PHE A 371 26.15 10.43 13.57
N PRO A 372 27.15 9.54 13.74
CA PRO A 372 27.06 8.38 14.65
C PRO A 372 26.87 8.70 16.13
N TYR A 373 27.16 9.94 16.53
CA TYR A 373 27.02 10.41 17.91
C TYR A 373 25.68 11.09 18.19
N VAL A 374 24.80 11.19 17.19
CA VAL A 374 23.50 11.85 17.32
C VAL A 374 22.43 10.85 17.73
N ASP A 375 21.73 11.14 18.82
CA ASP A 375 20.63 10.32 19.34
C ASP A 375 19.24 10.95 19.19
N GLU A 376 19.18 12.23 18.77
CA GLU A 376 17.95 13.00 18.65
C GLU A 376 17.99 13.98 17.47
N VAL A 377 16.92 14.02 16.69
CA VAL A 377 16.65 15.08 15.70
C VAL A 377 15.61 16.03 16.28
N VAL A 378 15.93 17.32 16.32
CA VAL A 378 15.03 18.37 16.80
C VAL A 378 14.66 19.29 15.65
N LEU A 379 13.46 19.85 15.67
CA LEU A 379 13.04 20.90 14.73
C LEU A 379 12.18 21.95 15.44
N ALA A 380 12.07 23.13 14.83
CA ALA A 380 11.12 24.15 15.25
C ALA A 380 10.18 24.49 14.10
N VAL A 381 8.88 24.32 14.32
CA VAL A 381 7.83 24.57 13.33
C VAL A 381 6.91 25.69 13.81
N ASN A 382 6.63 26.68 12.95
CA ASN A 382 5.76 27.79 13.33
C ASN A 382 4.34 27.30 13.65
N GLN A 383 3.70 27.88 14.67
CA GLN A 383 2.35 27.48 15.09
C GLN A 383 1.31 27.58 13.96
N ARG A 384 1.52 28.48 12.98
CA ARG A 384 0.63 28.68 11.83
C ARG A 384 0.84 27.65 10.72
N ASN A 385 1.96 26.92 10.72
CA ASN A 385 2.25 25.92 9.69
C ASN A 385 1.67 24.55 10.08
N GLU A 386 0.34 24.46 10.14
CA GLU A 386 -0.37 23.23 10.51
C GLU A 386 -0.08 22.06 9.57
N ALA A 387 0.17 22.34 8.29
CA ALA A 387 0.49 21.32 7.30
C ALA A 387 1.80 20.62 7.63
N ALA A 388 2.87 21.38 7.95
CA ALA A 388 4.14 20.80 8.37
C ALA A 388 4.02 20.08 9.72
N GLN A 389 3.30 20.65 10.69
CA GLN A 389 3.05 20.00 11.98
C GLN A 389 2.42 18.61 11.81
N ARG A 390 1.37 18.49 10.98
CA ARG A 390 0.73 17.19 10.69
C ARG A 390 1.69 16.19 10.07
N VAL A 391 2.59 16.64 9.19
CA VAL A 391 3.58 15.76 8.55
C VAL A 391 4.61 15.29 9.57
N TYR A 392 5.19 16.18 10.39
CA TYR A 392 6.17 15.81 11.40
C TYR A 392 5.61 14.81 12.41
N LEU A 393 4.42 15.08 12.96
CA LEU A 393 3.78 14.20 13.93
C LEU A 393 3.48 12.81 13.35
N ARG A 394 3.08 12.73 12.08
CA ARG A 394 2.86 11.44 11.39
C ARG A 394 4.15 10.66 11.14
N SER A 395 5.26 11.36 10.93
CA SER A 395 6.60 10.78 10.74
C SER A 395 7.34 10.54 12.06
N GLY A 396 6.61 10.43 13.19
CA GLY A 396 7.17 9.98 14.47
C GLY A 396 7.75 11.06 15.37
N PHE A 397 7.78 12.33 14.94
CA PHE A 397 8.16 13.43 15.82
C PHE A 397 7.13 13.61 16.94
N LYS A 398 7.61 13.98 18.13
CA LYS A 398 6.80 14.26 19.33
C LYS A 398 6.97 15.73 19.71
N ASP A 399 5.88 16.38 20.14
CA ASP A 399 5.97 17.74 20.70
C ASP A 399 6.72 17.67 22.05
N SER A 400 7.81 18.44 22.16
CA SER A 400 8.61 18.52 23.39
C SER A 400 7.94 19.39 24.48
N GLY A 401 6.92 20.17 24.10
CA GLY A 401 6.31 21.20 24.95
C GLY A 401 7.09 22.52 24.96
N LYS A 402 8.35 22.55 24.47
CA LYS A 402 9.15 23.76 24.38
C LYS A 402 8.64 24.68 23.26
N ARG A 403 8.70 25.98 23.51
CA ARG A 403 8.27 27.04 22.59
C ARG A 403 9.42 28.03 22.40
N VAL A 404 9.65 28.42 21.16
CA VAL A 404 10.73 29.36 20.80
C VAL A 404 10.21 30.45 19.88
N MET A 405 10.76 31.66 20.00
CA MET A 405 10.37 32.79 19.15
C MET A 405 11.19 32.78 17.86
N GLY A 406 10.51 32.56 16.73
CA GLY A 406 11.07 32.69 15.39
C GLY A 406 10.70 34.04 14.75
N ARG A 407 11.22 34.28 13.54
CA ARG A 407 10.94 35.52 12.77
C ARG A 407 9.45 35.77 12.52
N MET A 408 8.67 34.69 12.41
CA MET A 408 7.24 34.72 12.07
C MET A 408 6.35 34.40 13.28
N GLY A 409 6.88 34.57 14.50
CA GLY A 409 6.19 34.31 15.75
C GLY A 409 6.59 32.98 16.40
N GLU A 410 5.77 32.54 17.35
CA GLU A 410 6.00 31.35 18.15
C GLU A 410 6.14 30.08 17.29
N GLN A 411 7.10 29.24 17.67
CA GLN A 411 7.37 27.94 17.05
C GLN A 411 7.34 26.84 18.11
N TYR A 412 6.78 25.69 17.72
CA TYR A 412 6.73 24.48 18.52
C TYR A 412 8.00 23.67 18.24
N VAL A 413 8.64 23.22 19.31
CA VAL A 413 9.84 22.38 19.20
C VAL A 413 9.43 20.92 19.23
N TYR A 414 9.71 20.21 18.15
CA TYR A 414 9.44 18.77 18.05
C TYR A 414 10.75 17.98 18.05
N GLN A 415 10.70 16.76 18.58
CA GLN A 415 11.85 15.88 18.71
C GLN A 415 11.54 14.47 18.19
N LEU A 416 12.53 13.84 17.57
CA LEU A 416 12.51 12.47 17.08
C LEU A 416 13.76 11.76 17.57
N LYS A 417 13.61 10.63 18.26
CA LYS A 417 14.77 9.83 18.67
C LYS A 417 15.30 9.02 17.49
N VAL A 418 16.62 8.98 17.37
CA VAL A 418 17.33 8.18 16.36
C VAL A 418 17.49 6.73 16.85
N ASN A 419 17.67 6.55 18.17
CA ASN A 419 17.87 5.26 18.83
C ASN A 419 16.71 4.99 19.81
N GLU A 420 15.57 4.47 19.34
CA GLU A 420 14.65 3.74 20.23
C GLU A 420 14.86 2.24 20.01
N GLU A 421 15.47 1.56 20.98
CA GLU A 421 15.30 0.12 21.13
C GLU A 421 13.80 -0.16 21.13
N ILE A 422 13.33 -1.01 20.21
CA ILE A 422 12.00 -1.59 20.26
C ILE A 422 11.93 -2.31 21.60
N LYS A 423 11.27 -1.71 22.60
CA LYS A 423 10.84 -2.43 23.78
C LYS A 423 9.83 -3.47 23.29
N VAL A 424 10.33 -4.71 23.18
CA VAL A 424 9.58 -5.94 22.89
C VAL A 424 8.45 -6.10 23.89
#